data_AF-A0A7X6XKG4-F1
#
_entry.id   AF-A0A7X6XKG4-F1
#
_cell.length_a   1.000
_cell.length_b   1.000
_cell.length_c   1.000
_cell.angle_alpha   90.00
_cell.angle_beta   90.00
_cell.angle_gamma   90.00
#
_symmetry.space_group_name_H-M   'P 1'
#
loop_
_entity.id
_entity.type
_entity.pdbx_description
1 polymer ?
#
loop_
_entity_poly.entity_id
_entity_poly.type
_entity_poly.pdbx_seq_one_letter_code
_entity_poly.pdbx_strand_id
1 'polypeptide(L)' 'MPKPDYETARREAGFTWSVGGSQGALRAVTGVPIREFNLDPSACAEAYRRGRPLLREMFGRGKAGEQRCAG' A
#
# COMPACT_ATOMS: atom_id res chain seq x y z
N MET A 1 17.62 28.38 2.54
CA MET A 1 16.52 27.56 3.09
C MET A 1 16.84 27.27 4.55
N PRO A 2 15.96 27.59 5.51
CA PRO A 2 16.17 27.19 6.89
C PRO A 2 16.19 25.65 7.01
N LYS A 3 16.98 25.13 7.94
CA LYS A 3 17.07 23.70 8.23
C LYS A 3 15.77 23.25 8.92
N PRO A 4 15.10 22.16 8.48
CA PRO A 4 13.91 21.66 9.15
C PRO A 4 14.20 21.23 10.60
N ASP A 5 13.27 21.52 11.51
CA ASP A 5 13.29 21.01 12.89
C ASP A 5 12.74 19.57 12.93
N TYR A 6 13.65 18.61 12.86
CA TYR A 6 13.31 17.19 12.84
C TYR A 6 12.88 16.65 14.20
N GLU A 7 13.21 17.32 15.31
CA GLU A 7 12.82 16.88 16.66
C GLU A 7 11.33 17.13 16.90
N THR A 8 10.85 18.33 16.55
CA THR A 8 9.42 18.64 16.59
C THR A 8 8.65 17.74 15.60
N ALA A 9 9.14 17.57 14.38
CA ALA A 9 8.49 16.71 13.39
C ALA A 9 8.36 15.25 13.83
N ARG A 10 9.39 14.69 14.47
CA ARG A 10 9.36 13.31 14.99
C ARG A 10 8.37 13.17 16.16
N ARG A 11 8.31 14.17 17.06
CA ARG A 11 7.38 14.17 18.20
C ARG A 11 5.92 14.27 17.75
N GLU A 12 5.64 15.10 16.75
CA GLU A 12 4.27 15.33 16.23
C GLU A 12 3.75 14.19 15.36
N ALA A 13 4.63 13.50 14.62
CA ALA A 13 4.21 12.41 13.75
C ALA A 13 3.66 11.19 14.51
N GLY A 14 4.14 10.94 15.73
CA GLY A 14 3.81 9.73 16.51
C GLY A 14 4.22 8.43 15.82
N PHE A 15 3.87 7.28 16.41
CA PHE A 15 4.03 5.98 15.76
C PHE A 15 2.90 5.76 14.74
N THR A 16 3.27 5.46 13.50
CA THR A 16 2.33 5.10 12.43
C THR A 16 2.75 3.78 11.80
N TRP A 17 1.78 2.94 11.46
CA TRP A 17 2.00 1.75 10.65
C TRP A 17 1.01 1.72 9.48
N SER A 18 1.39 1.00 8.42
CA SER A 18 0.50 0.74 7.30
C SER A 18 0.70 -0.70 6.83
N VAL A 19 -0.39 -1.33 6.40
CA VAL A 19 -0.36 -2.62 5.71
C VAL A 19 -0.90 -2.39 4.31
N GLY A 20 -0.17 -2.90 3.32
CA GLY A 20 -0.52 -2.84 1.91
C GLY A 20 -0.66 -4.23 1.29
N GLY A 21 -1.26 -4.29 0.11
CA GLY A 21 -1.29 -5.51 -0.69
C GLY A 21 0.08 -5.84 -1.28
N SER A 22 0.52 -7.10 -1.15
CA SER A 22 1.72 -7.60 -1.82
C SER A 22 1.49 -7.86 -3.31
N GLN A 23 2.55 -8.08 -4.09
CA GLN A 23 2.41 -8.51 -5.48
C GLN A 23 1.60 -9.80 -5.60
N GLY A 24 1.78 -10.73 -4.64
CA GLY A 24 1.01 -11.96 -4.57
C GLY A 24 -0.48 -11.68 -4.41
N ALA A 25 -0.86 -10.77 -3.50
CA ALA A 25 -2.24 -10.39 -3.29
C ALA A 25 -2.86 -9.74 -4.53
N LEU A 26 -2.13 -8.81 -5.17
CA LEU A 26 -2.58 -8.16 -6.40
C LEU A 26 -2.83 -9.18 -7.52
N ARG A 27 -1.88 -10.08 -7.77
CA ARG A 27 -2.03 -11.14 -8.78
C ARG A 27 -3.17 -12.11 -8.44
N ALA A 28 -3.35 -12.44 -7.17
CA ALA A 28 -4.42 -13.34 -6.74
C ALA A 28 -5.80 -12.74 -7.01
N VAL A 29 -6.01 -11.44 -6.75
CA VAL A 29 -7.32 -10.81 -6.96
C VAL A 29 -7.57 -10.41 -8.42
N THR A 30 -6.54 -10.21 -9.23
CA THR A 30 -6.71 -9.90 -10.67
C THR A 30 -6.61 -11.11 -11.59
N GLY A 31 -6.16 -12.25 -11.08
CA GLY A 31 -5.90 -13.46 -11.86
C GLY A 31 -4.67 -13.37 -12.77
N VAL A 32 -3.83 -12.33 -12.64
CA VAL A 32 -2.66 -12.15 -13.52
C VAL A 32 -1.60 -13.23 -13.23
N PRO A 33 -1.23 -14.06 -14.23
CA PRO A 33 -0.23 -15.10 -14.07
C PRO A 33 1.15 -14.53 -13.67
N ILE A 34 1.90 -15.28 -12.85
CA ILE A 34 3.22 -14.81 -12.36
C ILE A 34 4.19 -14.52 -13.51
N ARG A 35 4.14 -15.33 -14.57
CA ARG A 35 5.01 -15.18 -15.73
C ARG A 35 4.70 -13.89 -16.48
N GLU A 36 3.43 -13.61 -16.75
CA GLU A 36 3.00 -12.37 -17.43
C GLU A 36 3.29 -11.15 -16.58
N PHE A 37 2.99 -11.21 -15.28
CA PHE A 37 3.34 -10.15 -14.34
C PHE A 37 4.83 -9.78 -14.38
N ASN A 38 5.72 -10.76 -14.52
CA ASN A 38 7.17 -10.54 -14.52
C ASN A 38 7.75 -10.17 -15.90
N LEU A 39 7.09 -10.55 -16.99
CA LEU A 39 7.65 -10.45 -18.35
C LEU A 39 6.91 -9.47 -19.27
N ASP A 40 5.68 -9.07 -18.92
CA ASP A 40 4.91 -8.06 -19.63
C ASP A 40 4.61 -6.86 -18.70
N PRO A 41 5.23 -5.69 -18.97
CA PRO A 41 4.96 -4.47 -18.21
C PRO A 41 3.47 -4.07 -18.17
N SER A 42 2.70 -4.40 -19.22
CA SER A 42 1.27 -4.09 -19.30
C SER A 42 0.46 -4.93 -18.32
N ALA A 43 0.77 -6.24 -18.23
CA ALA A 43 0.18 -7.14 -17.24
C ALA A 43 0.53 -6.74 -15.81
N CYS A 44 1.77 -6.30 -15.56
CA CYS A 44 2.17 -5.74 -14.27
C CYS A 44 1.35 -4.49 -13.92
N ALA A 45 1.28 -3.51 -14.83
CA ALA A 45 0.50 -2.29 -14.63
C ALA A 45 -0.98 -2.59 -14.36
N GLU A 46 -1.56 -3.54 -15.09
CA GLU A 46 -2.96 -3.98 -14.91
C GLU A 46 -3.20 -4.58 -13.52
N ALA A 47 -2.28 -5.44 -13.04
CA ALA A 47 -2.37 -6.04 -11.71
C ALA A 47 -2.45 -4.99 -10.60
N TYR A 48 -1.66 -3.92 -10.69
CA TYR A 48 -1.72 -2.82 -9.73
C TYR A 48 -2.95 -1.92 -9.91
N ARG A 49 -3.26 -1.57 -11.16
CA ARG A 49 -4.36 -0.64 -11.50
C ARG A 49 -5.70 -1.18 -11.01
N ARG A 50 -5.94 -2.48 -11.19
CA ARG A 50 -7.19 -3.14 -10.76
C ARG A 50 -7.10 -3.76 -9.38
N GLY A 51 -5.96 -4.36 -9.02
CA GLY A 51 -5.83 -5.07 -7.76
C GLY A 51 -5.89 -4.15 -6.54
N ARG A 52 -5.33 -2.94 -6.61
CA ARG A 52 -5.38 -1.99 -5.48
C ARG A 52 -6.81 -1.57 -5.11
N PRO A 53 -7.67 -1.14 -6.05
CA PRO A 53 -9.09 -0.92 -5.77
C PRO A 53 -9.79 -2.13 -5.18
N LEU A 54 -9.60 -3.33 -5.76
CA LEU A 54 -10.24 -4.56 -5.28
C LEU A 54 -9.83 -4.90 -3.84
N LEU A 55 -8.54 -4.82 -3.52
CA LEU A 55 -8.06 -5.05 -2.15
C LEU A 55 -8.61 -4.00 -1.17
N ARG A 56 -8.78 -2.75 -1.61
CA ARG A 56 -9.42 -1.71 -0.78
C ARG A 56 -10.91 -1.96 -0.60
N GLU A 57 -11.60 -2.51 -1.59
CA GLU A 57 -13.00 -2.89 -1.46
C GLU A 57 -13.17 -4.06 -0.48
N MET A 58 -12.32 -5.09 -0.61
CA MET A 58 -12.34 -6.29 0.23
C MET A 58 -11.93 -6.02 1.68
N PHE A 59 -10.90 -5.18 1.89
CA PHE A 59 -10.22 -5.04 3.19
C PHE A 59 -10.17 -3.60 3.70
N GLY A 60 -10.62 -2.61 2.92
CA GLY A 60 -10.44 -1.18 3.23
C GLY A 60 -11.43 -0.59 4.23
N ARG A 61 -12.31 -1.39 4.85
CA ARG A 61 -12.96 -1.00 6.12
C ARG A 61 -12.04 -1.30 7.30
N GLY A 62 -10.92 -0.58 7.31
CA GLY A 62 -9.85 -0.66 8.29
C GLY A 62 -8.76 0.32 7.89
N LYS A 63 -9.05 1.62 8.07
CA LYS A 63 -8.23 2.80 7.72
C LYS A 63 -6.76 2.49 7.38
N ALA A 64 -6.45 2.35 6.10
CA ALA A 64 -5.06 2.39 5.64
C ALA A 64 -4.51 3.79 5.93
N GLY A 65 -3.80 3.93 7.04
CA GLY A 65 -3.10 5.15 7.44
C GLY A 65 -3.63 5.88 8.69
N GLU A 66 -4.68 5.39 9.37
CA GLU A 66 -5.20 6.08 10.56
C GLU A 66 -5.71 5.09 11.61
N GLN A 67 -4.88 4.12 11.97
CA GLN A 67 -5.00 3.44 13.25
C GLN A 67 -3.77 3.85 14.06
N ARG A 68 -3.91 4.97 14.79
CA ARG A 68 -3.01 5.27 15.90
C ARG A 68 -3.02 4.03 16.79
N CYS A 69 -1.85 3.42 17.01
CA CYS A 69 -1.76 2.42 18.06
C CYS A 69 -2.13 3.12 19.37
N ALA A 70 -3.23 2.69 19.97
CA ALA A 70 -3.50 3.02 21.36
C ALA A 70 -2.58 2.14 22.22
N GLY A 71 -1.77 2.78 23.07
CA GLY A 71 -0.87 2.12 24.02
C GLY A 71 0.57 2.50 23.79
#